data_AF-A0A537X0R3-F1
#
_entry.id   AF-A0A537X0R3-F1
#
_cell.length_a   1.000
_cell.length_b   1.000
_cell.length_c   1.000
_cell.angle_alpha   90.00
_cell.angle_beta   90.00
_cell.angle_gamma   90.00
#
_symmetry.space_group_name_H-M   'P 1'
#
loop_
_entity.id
_entity.type
_entity.pdbx_description
1 polymer ?
#
loop_
_entity_poly.entity_id
_entity_poly.type
_entity_poly.pdbx_seq_one_letter_code
_entity_poly.pdbx_strand_id
1 'polypeptide(L)'
;MASADRSIAPRTDRSASRSCGGRRWPAGSRTTSSAARATPGRPPSETRPRPTRDATPGELAATVDNGCGLPKARSAPDFPCHSGPEQRFPHVDSHVDKCEQSHRHAAAVSSAAMSSAPRLQAVVFDMDGTLIDSSWVVPAAFIATIEELGGPRLDRDRVIASYVLGPPATIMERFLGRPIEPSEIDGYHARLRAEAERRGVKPYPGIVEGLEALARSVALGVFTNADLGNVDVLLRTAGLLDRFAAVVGADEVAPDFKPAADGLLLACERLGVEAARTAYIGDEPQDGETAHRAGALAVAARWGHLMDDVSAFDVAADRPADLPDVLGLT
;
A
#
# COMPACT_ATOMS: atom_id res chain seq x y z
N MET A 1 30.73 -11.53 72.34
CA MET A 1 31.66 -12.11 71.34
C MET A 1 31.16 -11.71 69.96
N ALA A 2 32.02 -11.03 69.18
CA ALA A 2 32.02 -10.75 67.74
C ALA A 2 30.72 -10.21 67.09
N SER A 3 30.63 -8.96 66.63
CA SER A 3 31.36 -8.26 65.54
C SER A 3 30.74 -8.45 64.15
N ALA A 4 30.33 -7.31 63.60
CA ALA A 4 30.22 -6.87 62.20
C ALA A 4 30.85 -7.75 61.11
N ASP A 5 30.27 -7.75 59.90
CA ASP A 5 30.59 -6.78 58.82
C ASP A 5 30.21 -7.34 57.43
N ARG A 6 30.09 -6.41 56.49
CA ARG A 6 29.77 -6.46 55.06
C ARG A 6 30.59 -7.47 54.25
N SER A 7 30.05 -7.89 53.10
CA SER A 7 30.87 -8.18 51.93
C SER A 7 30.10 -7.96 50.62
N ILE A 8 30.77 -7.24 49.71
CA ILE A 8 30.40 -6.84 48.36
C ILE A 8 31.17 -7.73 47.35
N ALA A 9 30.64 -7.83 46.12
CA ALA A 9 31.28 -8.19 44.83
C ALA A 9 31.27 -9.69 44.41
N PRO A 10 31.42 -10.02 43.09
CA PRO A 10 31.73 -9.14 41.94
C PRO A 10 30.88 -9.32 40.66
N ARG A 11 30.92 -8.27 39.83
CA ARG A 11 30.70 -8.32 38.37
C ARG A 11 31.76 -9.21 37.72
N THR A 12 31.37 -10.02 36.74
CA THR A 12 32.27 -10.48 35.68
C THR A 12 31.67 -10.18 34.31
N ASP A 13 32.52 -9.59 33.49
CA ASP A 13 32.36 -9.22 32.10
C ASP A 13 32.54 -10.48 31.22
N ARG A 14 31.67 -10.67 30.22
CA ARG A 14 31.97 -11.50 29.04
C ARG A 14 31.32 -10.88 27.81
N SER A 15 32.12 -10.11 27.10
CA SER A 15 32.12 -10.00 25.66
C SER A 15 32.07 -11.39 24.98
N ALA A 16 31.14 -11.57 24.05
CA ALA A 16 31.20 -12.62 23.04
C ALA A 16 30.42 -12.17 21.79
N SER A 17 31.18 -11.64 20.84
CA SER A 17 30.85 -11.54 19.43
C SER A 17 30.66 -12.94 18.83
N ARG A 18 29.48 -13.24 18.27
CA ARG A 18 29.22 -14.33 17.29
C ARG A 18 28.03 -13.90 16.43
N SER A 19 28.27 -13.38 15.23
CA SER A 19 28.44 -14.10 13.96
C SER A 19 27.09 -14.41 13.28
N CYS A 20 26.99 -13.90 12.06
CA CYS A 20 25.98 -14.19 11.03
C CYS A 20 25.50 -15.65 11.05
N GLY A 21 24.18 -15.81 11.06
CA GLY A 21 23.49 -17.07 10.82
C GLY A 21 22.48 -16.89 9.70
N GLY A 22 22.96 -16.78 8.45
CA GLY A 22 22.12 -16.85 7.27
C GLY A 22 21.46 -18.22 7.22
N ARG A 23 20.13 -18.26 7.25
CA ARG A 23 19.35 -19.49 7.07
C ARG A 23 19.37 -19.86 5.59
N ARG A 24 20.24 -20.82 5.25
CA ARG A 24 20.24 -21.55 3.98
C ARG A 24 19.07 -22.55 4.00
N TRP A 25 18.14 -22.41 3.06
CA TRP A 25 17.14 -23.44 2.77
C TRP A 25 17.79 -24.56 1.94
N PRO A 26 17.59 -25.86 2.27
CA PRO A 26 18.22 -26.94 1.54
C PRO A 26 17.55 -27.20 0.18
N ALA A 27 18.38 -27.31 -0.85
CA ALA A 27 18.02 -27.69 -2.20
C ALA A 27 17.61 -29.17 -2.29
N GLY A 28 16.68 -29.45 -3.20
CA GLY A 28 15.96 -30.73 -3.31
C GLY A 28 16.79 -31.94 -3.75
N SER A 29 16.23 -33.11 -3.46
CA SER A 29 16.62 -34.39 -4.01
C SER A 29 15.65 -34.81 -5.11
N ARG A 30 16.18 -35.00 -6.32
CA ARG A 30 15.49 -35.64 -7.44
C ARG A 30 15.47 -37.14 -7.20
N THR A 31 14.30 -37.75 -7.26
CA THR A 31 14.15 -39.19 -7.46
C THR A 31 13.48 -39.43 -8.80
N THR A 32 14.17 -40.18 -9.64
CA THR A 32 13.68 -40.70 -10.92
C THR A 32 12.74 -41.87 -10.66
N SER A 33 11.53 -41.84 -11.23
CA SER A 33 10.73 -43.04 -11.43
C SER A 33 10.15 -43.03 -12.83
N SER A 34 10.42 -44.11 -13.56
CA SER A 34 9.91 -44.41 -14.88
C SER A 34 8.61 -45.19 -14.77
N ALA A 35 7.66 -44.94 -15.68
CA ALA A 35 7.01 -45.93 -16.53
C ALA A 35 5.52 -45.65 -16.81
N ALA A 36 5.13 -46.14 -17.98
CA ALA A 36 3.78 -46.47 -18.45
C ALA A 36 2.90 -45.33 -18.98
N ARG A 37 3.00 -45.21 -20.32
CA ARG A 37 2.12 -44.52 -21.26
C ARG A 37 0.76 -45.25 -21.30
N ALA A 38 -0.33 -44.56 -21.00
CA ALA A 38 -1.70 -45.02 -21.23
C ALA A 38 -2.41 -44.05 -22.19
N THR A 39 -2.92 -44.59 -23.29
CA THR A 39 -3.70 -43.89 -24.34
C THR A 39 -5.10 -43.50 -23.84
N PRO A 40 -5.63 -42.32 -24.22
CA PRO A 40 -6.93 -41.86 -23.75
C PRO A 40 -8.09 -42.50 -24.53
N GLY A 41 -9.06 -43.06 -23.79
CA GLY A 41 -10.35 -43.49 -24.32
C GLY A 41 -11.28 -42.30 -24.56
N ARG A 42 -11.97 -42.33 -25.70
CA ARG A 42 -12.91 -41.33 -26.22
C ARG A 42 -14.21 -41.30 -25.37
N PRO A 43 -14.74 -40.13 -24.98
CA PRO A 43 -16.04 -40.04 -24.30
C PRO A 43 -17.20 -40.20 -25.30
N PRO A 44 -18.34 -40.79 -24.88
CA PRO A 44 -19.55 -40.84 -25.69
C PRO A 44 -20.22 -39.46 -25.77
N SER A 45 -20.78 -39.19 -26.95
CA SER A 45 -21.47 -37.96 -27.33
C SER A 45 -22.84 -37.84 -26.67
N GLU A 46 -23.03 -36.85 -25.80
CA GLU A 46 -24.37 -36.43 -25.37
C GLU A 46 -24.87 -35.28 -26.24
N THR A 47 -26.03 -35.55 -26.83
CA THR A 47 -26.83 -34.68 -27.69
C THR A 47 -27.40 -33.49 -26.93
N ARG A 48 -27.05 -32.27 -27.37
CA ARG A 48 -27.76 -31.02 -27.01
C ARG A 48 -29.16 -30.99 -27.64
N PRO A 49 -30.24 -30.71 -26.88
CA PRO A 49 -31.47 -30.22 -27.48
C PRO A 49 -31.36 -28.72 -27.86
N ARG A 50 -31.94 -28.37 -29.01
CA ARG A 50 -32.04 -27.00 -29.55
C ARG A 50 -32.94 -26.13 -28.64
N PRO A 51 -32.66 -24.81 -28.53
CA PRO A 51 -33.59 -23.88 -27.91
C PRO A 51 -34.73 -23.53 -28.86
N THR A 52 -35.96 -23.66 -28.38
CA THR A 52 -37.16 -23.08 -29.01
C THR A 52 -37.19 -21.58 -28.73
N ARG A 53 -37.22 -20.77 -29.79
CA ARG A 53 -37.65 -19.37 -29.79
C ARG A 53 -39.16 -19.36 -29.57
N ASP A 54 -39.63 -18.52 -28.66
CA ASP A 54 -40.83 -17.67 -28.83
C ASP A 54 -41.03 -16.79 -27.59
N ALA A 55 -40.98 -15.46 -27.80
CA ALA A 55 -41.89 -14.44 -27.25
C ALA A 55 -41.24 -13.05 -27.32
N THR A 56 -41.88 -12.19 -28.11
CA THR A 56 -41.62 -10.77 -28.36
C THR A 56 -42.00 -9.83 -27.19
N PRO A 57 -41.56 -8.56 -27.22
CA PRO A 57 -41.45 -7.68 -26.04
C PRO A 57 -42.72 -6.87 -25.76
N GLY A 58 -42.94 -6.57 -24.47
CA GLY A 58 -43.95 -5.61 -24.00
C GLY A 58 -43.28 -4.35 -23.44
N GLU A 59 -43.46 -3.24 -24.17
CA GLU A 59 -43.27 -1.87 -23.71
C GLU A 59 -44.11 -1.58 -22.46
N LEU A 60 -43.55 -0.79 -21.54
CA LEU A 60 -44.32 0.20 -20.77
C LEU A 60 -43.36 1.32 -20.34
N ALA A 61 -43.39 2.39 -21.14
CA ALA A 61 -42.91 3.70 -20.76
C ALA A 61 -43.87 4.30 -19.73
N ALA A 62 -43.33 4.93 -18.69
CA ALA A 62 -44.03 5.91 -17.88
C ALA A 62 -43.07 7.05 -17.55
N THR A 63 -43.17 8.11 -18.35
CA THR A 63 -42.76 9.48 -18.04
C THR A 63 -43.54 10.01 -16.84
N VAL A 64 -42.85 10.61 -15.87
CA VAL A 64 -43.41 11.75 -15.13
C VAL A 64 -42.31 12.77 -14.84
N ASP A 65 -42.73 14.01 -14.99
CA ASP A 65 -41.97 15.22 -15.18
C ASP A 65 -41.82 16.02 -13.86
N ASN A 66 -40.74 16.80 -13.80
CA ASN A 66 -40.51 18.08 -13.10
C ASN A 66 -40.97 18.34 -11.65
N GLY A 67 -40.04 18.87 -10.86
CA GLY A 67 -40.37 19.57 -9.62
C GLY A 67 -39.18 20.12 -8.82
N CYS A 68 -38.48 21.13 -9.35
CA CYS A 68 -37.62 22.00 -8.54
C CYS A 68 -38.42 22.76 -7.47
N GLY A 69 -37.90 22.83 -6.23
CA GLY A 69 -38.53 23.59 -5.16
C GLY A 69 -37.61 23.85 -3.96
N LEU A 70 -36.70 24.82 -4.10
CA LEU A 70 -36.04 25.49 -2.97
C LEU A 70 -36.97 26.55 -2.37
N PRO A 71 -37.05 26.71 -1.04
CA PRO A 71 -37.48 27.95 -0.41
C PRO A 71 -36.30 28.74 0.18
N LYS A 72 -36.51 30.06 0.16
CA LYS A 72 -35.59 31.18 0.37
C LYS A 72 -35.26 31.50 1.84
N ALA A 73 -34.05 32.05 2.00
CA ALA A 73 -33.61 33.19 2.81
C ALA A 73 -34.34 33.56 4.11
N ARG A 74 -33.54 33.72 5.18
CA ARG A 74 -33.81 34.66 6.28
C ARG A 74 -32.58 35.55 6.54
N SER A 75 -32.92 36.78 6.88
CA SER A 75 -32.16 38.03 6.84
C SER A 75 -31.23 38.22 8.04
N ALA A 76 -30.09 38.90 7.81
CA ALA A 76 -29.24 39.50 8.83
C ALA A 76 -29.72 40.93 9.17
N PRO A 77 -29.48 41.45 10.40
CA PRO A 77 -29.70 42.87 10.70
C PRO A 77 -28.40 43.69 10.76
N ASP A 78 -28.60 44.98 10.48
CA ASP A 78 -27.65 46.06 10.21
C ASP A 78 -26.86 46.61 11.41
N PHE A 79 -25.70 47.20 11.09
CA PHE A 79 -24.91 48.12 11.93
C PHE A 79 -25.58 49.49 12.11
N PRO A 80 -25.27 50.19 13.23
CA PRO A 80 -25.20 51.64 13.18
C PRO A 80 -23.84 52.19 13.64
N CYS A 81 -23.36 53.17 12.87
CA CYS A 81 -22.22 54.03 13.14
C CYS A 81 -22.69 55.27 13.93
N HIS A 82 -22.05 55.58 15.05
CA HIS A 82 -22.16 56.89 15.70
C HIS A 82 -20.82 57.36 16.27
N SER A 83 -20.69 58.68 16.35
CA SER A 83 -19.51 59.51 16.23
C SER A 83 -19.13 60.24 17.52
N GLY A 84 -17.83 60.21 17.89
CA GLY A 84 -17.04 61.21 18.65
C GLY A 84 -17.41 61.52 20.12
N PRO A 85 -16.61 62.33 20.87
CA PRO A 85 -15.34 62.99 20.53
C PRO A 85 -14.19 62.88 21.58
N GLU A 86 -13.00 63.30 21.12
CA GLU A 86 -11.88 64.01 21.80
C GLU A 86 -11.39 63.57 23.20
N GLN A 87 -10.08 63.30 23.36
CA GLN A 87 -9.21 63.91 24.40
C GLN A 87 -7.70 63.90 24.05
N ARG A 88 -7.15 65.13 24.01
CA ARG A 88 -5.81 65.68 24.32
C ARG A 88 -4.51 64.83 24.34
N PHE A 89 -3.51 65.39 23.65
CA PHE A 89 -2.05 65.19 23.76
C PHE A 89 -1.44 65.73 25.07
N PRO A 90 -0.18 65.34 25.38
CA PRO A 90 0.88 66.34 25.38
C PRO A 90 2.19 65.93 24.66
N HIS A 91 2.90 66.97 24.23
CA HIS A 91 4.21 67.03 23.58
C HIS A 91 5.37 66.38 24.35
N VAL A 92 6.34 65.84 23.62
CA VAL A 92 7.77 66.17 23.80
C VAL A 92 8.55 65.97 22.50
N ASP A 93 9.14 67.05 22.00
CA ASP A 93 10.19 67.07 20.99
C ASP A 93 11.57 66.94 21.67
N SER A 94 12.46 66.11 21.13
CA SER A 94 13.90 66.40 21.09
C SER A 94 14.64 65.54 20.06
N HIS A 95 15.00 66.20 18.96
CA HIS A 95 16.29 66.13 18.25
C HIS A 95 17.26 64.98 18.60
N VAL A 96 17.67 64.21 17.59
CA VAL A 96 19.07 64.18 17.11
C VAL A 96 19.09 63.85 15.60
N ASP A 97 19.82 64.69 14.86
CA ASP A 97 20.13 64.63 13.44
C ASP A 97 20.97 63.41 13.00
N LYS A 98 20.65 62.95 11.78
CA LYS A 98 21.53 62.50 10.69
C LYS A 98 22.54 61.36 10.94
N CYS A 99 22.30 60.25 10.24
CA CYS A 99 23.37 59.51 9.57
C CYS A 99 22.87 58.96 8.23
N GLU A 100 22.99 59.77 7.18
CA GLU A 100 23.11 59.29 5.80
C GLU A 100 24.55 58.80 5.62
N GLN A 101 24.77 57.48 5.57
CA GLN A 101 25.86 56.82 4.84
C GLN A 101 25.87 55.34 5.20
N SER A 102 25.21 54.51 4.37
CA SER A 102 25.65 53.16 3.98
C SER A 102 24.57 52.47 3.13
N HIS A 103 24.14 53.12 2.05
CA HIS A 103 23.55 52.38 0.94
C HIS A 103 24.69 51.94 0.02
N ARG A 104 24.77 50.62 -0.21
CA ARG A 104 25.73 49.86 -1.05
C ARG A 104 26.91 49.26 -0.28
N HIS A 105 26.65 48.18 0.45
CA HIS A 105 27.46 46.94 0.48
C HIS A 105 26.67 45.84 1.20
N ALA A 106 25.90 45.06 0.44
CA ALA A 106 25.58 43.65 0.71
C ALA A 106 24.79 43.11 -0.49
N ALA A 107 25.46 43.05 -1.64
CA ALA A 107 25.15 41.99 -2.59
C ALA A 107 25.58 40.66 -1.92
N ALA A 108 24.82 39.60 -2.21
CA ALA A 108 25.04 38.21 -1.79
C ALA A 108 24.52 37.79 -0.41
N VAL A 109 23.19 37.72 -0.27
CA VAL A 109 22.55 36.53 0.35
C VAL A 109 21.30 36.19 -0.46
N SER A 110 21.50 35.57 -1.62
CA SER A 110 20.42 34.82 -2.28
C SER A 110 21.03 33.72 -3.12
N SER A 111 21.41 32.66 -2.42
CA SER A 111 21.45 31.30 -2.92
C SER A 111 21.29 30.43 -1.69
N ALA A 112 20.13 30.54 -1.04
CA ALA A 112 19.66 29.43 -0.24
C ALA A 112 19.67 28.22 -1.18
N ALA A 113 20.49 27.24 -0.84
CA ALA A 113 20.71 26.04 -1.62
C ALA A 113 19.38 25.60 -2.22
N MET A 114 19.32 25.43 -3.54
CA MET A 114 18.31 24.55 -4.12
C MET A 114 18.51 23.24 -3.40
N SER A 115 17.64 22.96 -2.42
CA SER A 115 17.66 21.73 -1.65
C SER A 115 17.38 20.65 -2.68
N SER A 116 18.43 20.05 -3.24
CA SER A 116 18.29 18.89 -4.09
C SER A 116 17.50 17.89 -3.26
N ALA A 117 16.34 17.45 -3.77
CA ALA A 117 15.55 16.43 -3.10
C ALA A 117 16.50 15.29 -2.65
N PRO A 118 16.35 14.79 -1.42
CA PRO A 118 17.24 13.76 -0.91
C PRO A 118 17.27 12.57 -1.86
N ARG A 119 18.48 12.12 -2.22
CA ARG A 119 18.65 10.99 -3.14
C ARG A 119 18.00 9.74 -2.53
N LEU A 120 17.06 9.16 -3.28
CA LEU A 120 16.38 7.91 -2.93
C LEU A 120 17.40 6.78 -2.72
N GLN A 121 17.14 5.96 -1.72
CA GLN A 121 17.93 4.80 -1.31
C GLN A 121 17.12 3.50 -1.33
N ALA A 122 15.79 3.61 -1.26
CA ALA A 122 14.91 2.47 -1.34
C ALA A 122 13.66 2.77 -2.16
N VAL A 123 13.09 1.69 -2.69
CA VAL A 123 11.77 1.66 -3.29
C VAL A 123 11.00 0.52 -2.64
N VAL A 124 9.88 0.85 -2.02
CA VAL A 124 8.94 -0.12 -1.45
C VAL A 124 7.73 -0.16 -2.38
N PHE A 125 7.22 -1.36 -2.62
CA PHE A 125 6.07 -1.58 -3.50
C PHE A 125 4.88 -2.12 -2.70
N ASP A 126 3.68 -1.70 -3.07
CA ASP A 126 2.50 -2.54 -2.87
C ASP A 126 2.58 -3.80 -3.75
N MET A 127 1.73 -4.80 -3.46
CA MET A 127 1.71 -6.09 -4.14
C MET A 127 0.57 -6.23 -5.15
N ASP A 128 -0.68 -6.23 -4.69
CA ASP A 128 -1.86 -6.56 -5.48
C ASP A 128 -2.29 -5.36 -6.31
N GLY A 129 -2.27 -5.47 -7.64
CA GLY A 129 -2.54 -4.30 -8.52
C GLY A 129 -1.28 -3.48 -8.83
N THR A 130 -0.21 -3.63 -8.04
CA THR A 130 1.06 -2.93 -8.28
C THR A 130 2.15 -3.84 -8.88
N LEU A 131 2.56 -4.89 -8.17
CA LEU A 131 3.58 -5.84 -8.65
C LEU A 131 2.97 -6.94 -9.51
N ILE A 132 1.80 -7.44 -9.12
CA ILE A 132 1.16 -8.62 -9.69
C ILE A 132 -0.31 -8.38 -10.01
N ASP A 133 -0.78 -8.99 -11.10
CA ASP A 133 -2.22 -9.07 -11.36
C ASP A 133 -2.79 -10.30 -10.64
N SER A 134 -3.40 -10.05 -9.47
CA SER A 134 -4.05 -11.06 -8.64
C SER A 134 -5.58 -11.06 -8.76
N SER A 135 -6.15 -10.23 -9.66
CA SER A 135 -7.59 -9.94 -9.78
C SER A 135 -8.48 -11.16 -10.00
N TRP A 136 -7.93 -12.28 -10.47
CA TRP A 136 -8.66 -13.52 -10.68
C TRP A 136 -8.35 -14.63 -9.68
N VAL A 137 -7.27 -14.47 -8.90
CA VAL A 137 -6.77 -15.49 -7.97
C VAL A 137 -7.27 -15.19 -6.57
N VAL A 138 -7.02 -13.97 -6.07
CA VAL A 138 -7.38 -13.59 -4.70
C VAL A 138 -8.90 -13.55 -4.53
N PRO A 139 -9.69 -12.93 -5.43
CA PRO A 139 -11.15 -12.95 -5.29
C PRO A 139 -11.77 -14.34 -5.35
N ALA A 140 -11.21 -15.25 -6.17
CA ALA A 140 -11.71 -16.62 -6.24
C ALA A 140 -11.54 -17.37 -4.91
N ALA A 141 -10.41 -17.17 -4.23
CA ALA A 141 -10.17 -17.74 -2.91
C ALA A 141 -11.11 -17.16 -1.84
N PHE A 142 -11.33 -15.85 -1.83
CA PHE A 142 -12.28 -15.21 -0.92
C PHE A 142 -13.71 -15.71 -1.15
N ILE A 143 -14.20 -15.68 -2.40
CA ILE A 143 -15.56 -16.10 -2.75
C ILE A 143 -15.80 -17.53 -2.30
N ALA A 144 -14.89 -18.46 -2.64
CA ALA A 144 -15.02 -19.86 -2.27
C ALA A 144 -15.02 -20.07 -0.74
N THR A 145 -14.19 -19.32 -0.01
CA THR A 145 -14.12 -19.44 1.46
C THR A 145 -15.36 -18.86 2.13
N ILE A 146 -15.77 -17.66 1.72
CA ILE A 146 -16.94 -16.97 2.30
C ILE A 146 -18.22 -17.78 2.04
N GLU A 147 -18.38 -18.35 0.84
CA GLU A 147 -19.51 -19.21 0.51
C GLU A 147 -19.54 -20.49 1.35
N GLU A 148 -18.39 -21.16 1.53
CA GLU A 148 -18.29 -22.37 2.39
C GLU A 148 -18.68 -22.07 3.84
N LEU A 149 -18.28 -20.92 4.36
CA LEU A 149 -18.54 -20.50 5.74
C LEU A 149 -19.96 -19.94 5.94
N GLY A 150 -20.83 -20.02 4.92
CA GLY A 150 -22.22 -19.59 4.98
C GLY A 150 -22.41 -18.07 4.84
N GLY A 151 -21.41 -17.37 4.33
CA GLY A 151 -21.46 -15.93 4.04
C GLY A 151 -22.28 -15.57 2.80
N PRO A 152 -22.32 -14.28 2.46
CA PRO A 152 -23.06 -13.81 1.29
C PRO A 152 -22.43 -14.28 -0.02
N ARG A 153 -23.25 -14.35 -1.07
CA ARG A 153 -22.75 -14.52 -2.44
C ARG A 153 -22.05 -13.23 -2.89
N LEU A 154 -20.77 -13.33 -3.23
CA LEU A 154 -19.95 -12.21 -3.68
C LEU A 154 -19.55 -12.38 -5.15
N ASP A 155 -19.39 -11.26 -5.83
CA ASP A 155 -18.68 -11.20 -7.10
C ASP A 155 -17.24 -10.70 -6.89
N ARG A 156 -16.45 -10.77 -7.97
CA ARG A 156 -15.03 -10.40 -7.94
C ARG A 156 -14.84 -8.94 -7.56
N ASP A 157 -15.61 -8.05 -8.17
CA ASP A 157 -15.43 -6.60 -8.03
C ASP A 157 -15.78 -6.17 -6.59
N ARG A 158 -16.76 -6.83 -5.96
CA ARG A 158 -17.07 -6.63 -4.54
C ARG A 158 -15.93 -7.04 -3.60
N VAL A 159 -15.18 -8.08 -3.93
CA VAL A 159 -14.00 -8.48 -3.14
C VAL A 159 -12.85 -7.51 -3.36
N ILE A 160 -12.57 -7.10 -4.60
CA ILE A 160 -11.49 -6.13 -4.89
C ILE A 160 -11.76 -4.80 -4.16
N ALA A 161 -13.00 -4.29 -4.22
CA ALA A 161 -13.40 -3.07 -3.50
C ALA A 161 -13.29 -3.17 -1.96
N SER A 162 -13.00 -4.37 -1.42
CA SER A 162 -12.87 -4.61 0.01
C SER A 162 -11.41 -4.64 0.50
N TYR A 163 -10.41 -4.58 -0.39
CA TYR A 163 -8.97 -4.60 -0.01
C TYR A 163 -8.56 -3.44 0.89
N VAL A 164 -9.21 -2.29 0.74
CA VAL A 164 -9.06 -1.09 1.60
C VAL A 164 -9.40 -1.32 3.07
N LEU A 165 -10.05 -2.45 3.41
CA LEU A 165 -10.44 -2.80 4.77
C LEU A 165 -9.29 -3.41 5.57
N GLY A 166 -8.20 -3.85 4.91
CA GLY A 166 -7.04 -4.45 5.57
C GLY A 166 -6.82 -5.93 5.21
N PRO A 167 -6.24 -6.72 6.12
CA PRO A 167 -5.83 -8.10 5.83
C PRO A 167 -7.01 -9.03 5.57
N PRO A 168 -6.76 -10.21 4.93
CA PRO A 168 -7.81 -11.14 4.57
C PRO A 168 -8.72 -11.54 5.73
N ALA A 169 -8.18 -11.66 6.94
CA ALA A 169 -8.95 -11.90 8.15
C ALA A 169 -10.04 -10.84 8.37
N THR A 170 -9.67 -9.55 8.36
CA THR A 170 -10.59 -8.42 8.54
C THR A 170 -11.65 -8.36 7.45
N ILE A 171 -11.27 -8.65 6.20
CA ILE A 171 -12.20 -8.72 5.07
C ILE A 171 -13.22 -9.85 5.27
N MET A 172 -12.75 -11.05 5.62
CA MET A 172 -13.63 -12.19 5.88
C MET A 172 -14.58 -11.94 7.05
N GLU A 173 -14.10 -11.39 8.16
CA GLU A 173 -14.93 -11.03 9.32
C GLU A 173 -16.05 -10.06 8.94
N ARG A 174 -15.73 -9.07 8.08
CA ARG A 174 -16.72 -8.11 7.60
C ARG A 174 -17.80 -8.77 6.74
N PHE A 175 -17.46 -9.71 5.87
CA PHE A 175 -18.44 -10.41 5.05
C PHE A 175 -19.26 -11.44 5.83
N LEU A 176 -18.65 -12.10 6.83
CA LEU A 176 -19.31 -13.12 7.65
C LEU A 176 -20.11 -12.51 8.80
N GLY A 177 -19.82 -11.26 9.20
CA GLY A 177 -20.48 -10.59 10.32
C GLY A 177 -20.10 -11.18 11.69
N ARG A 178 -18.97 -11.88 11.77
CA ARG A 178 -18.42 -12.47 13.00
C ARG A 178 -16.90 -12.56 12.93
N PRO A 179 -16.21 -12.69 14.08
CA PRO A 179 -14.80 -13.05 14.11
C PRO A 179 -14.55 -14.37 13.36
N ILE A 180 -13.37 -14.47 12.73
CA ILE A 180 -12.93 -15.73 12.11
C ILE A 180 -12.04 -16.53 13.06
N GLU A 181 -12.09 -17.84 12.92
CA GLU A 181 -11.20 -18.76 13.62
C GLU A 181 -9.88 -18.93 12.86
N PRO A 182 -8.74 -19.22 13.53
CA PRO A 182 -7.45 -19.45 12.87
C PRO A 182 -7.49 -20.52 11.77
N SER A 183 -8.29 -21.58 11.94
CA SER A 183 -8.46 -22.61 10.91
C SER A 183 -9.17 -22.12 9.64
N GLU A 184 -9.97 -21.06 9.75
CA GLU A 184 -10.71 -20.48 8.61
C GLU A 184 -9.78 -19.65 7.73
N ILE A 185 -8.83 -18.92 8.32
CA ILE A 185 -7.78 -18.23 7.57
C ILE A 185 -6.83 -19.24 6.91
N ASP A 186 -6.48 -20.34 7.60
CA ASP A 186 -5.71 -21.44 7.01
C ASP A 186 -6.44 -22.05 5.78
N GLY A 187 -7.76 -22.23 5.90
CA GLY A 187 -8.61 -22.70 4.81
C GLY A 187 -8.65 -21.74 3.62
N TYR A 188 -8.65 -20.44 3.88
CA TYR A 188 -8.51 -19.41 2.85
C TYR A 188 -7.15 -19.49 2.15
N HIS A 189 -6.04 -19.55 2.89
CA HIS A 189 -4.70 -19.65 2.29
C HIS A 189 -4.51 -20.93 1.47
N ALA A 190 -5.09 -22.05 1.91
CA ALA A 190 -5.10 -23.29 1.14
C ALA A 190 -5.81 -23.13 -0.21
N ARG A 191 -6.96 -22.42 -0.23
CA ARG A 191 -7.69 -22.08 -1.46
C ARG A 191 -6.91 -21.11 -2.33
N LEU A 192 -6.29 -20.10 -1.74
CA LEU A 192 -5.46 -19.15 -2.46
C LEU A 192 -4.31 -19.86 -3.19
N ARG A 193 -3.63 -20.78 -2.50
CA ARG A 193 -2.57 -21.61 -3.10
C ARG A 193 -3.10 -22.44 -4.27
N ALA A 194 -4.23 -23.11 -4.09
CA ALA A 194 -4.85 -23.90 -5.16
C ALA A 194 -5.28 -23.04 -6.37
N GLU A 195 -5.80 -21.84 -6.13
CA GLU A 195 -6.13 -20.87 -7.19
C GLU A 195 -4.88 -20.38 -7.92
N ALA A 196 -3.83 -20.04 -7.18
CA ALA A 196 -2.54 -19.59 -7.72
C ALA A 196 -1.86 -20.68 -8.55
N GLU A 197 -1.85 -21.93 -8.10
CA GLU A 197 -1.33 -23.07 -8.86
C GLU A 197 -2.13 -23.33 -10.14
N ARG A 198 -3.46 -23.21 -10.08
CA ARG A 198 -4.33 -23.51 -11.21
C ARG A 198 -4.28 -22.43 -12.29
N ARG A 199 -4.28 -21.15 -11.90
CA ARG A 199 -4.41 -20.01 -12.81
C ARG A 199 -3.06 -19.37 -13.13
N GLY A 200 -2.08 -19.53 -12.26
CA GLY A 200 -0.86 -18.72 -12.21
C GLY A 200 -1.12 -17.34 -11.61
N VAL A 201 -0.05 -16.70 -11.16
CA VAL A 201 0.01 -15.30 -10.77
C VAL A 201 1.10 -14.66 -11.61
N LYS A 202 0.80 -13.55 -12.28
CA LYS A 202 1.75 -12.92 -13.21
C LYS A 202 2.13 -11.53 -12.72
N PRO A 203 3.43 -11.18 -12.74
CA PRO A 203 3.84 -9.78 -12.65
C PRO A 203 3.20 -8.95 -13.77
N TYR A 204 2.93 -7.68 -13.51
CA TYR A 204 2.55 -6.76 -14.58
C TYR A 204 3.68 -6.65 -15.63
N PRO A 205 3.35 -6.42 -16.92
CA PRO A 205 4.35 -6.24 -17.96
C PRO A 205 5.39 -5.16 -17.61
N GLY A 206 6.67 -5.52 -17.64
CA GLY A 206 7.78 -4.61 -17.32
C GLY A 206 8.22 -4.61 -15.85
N ILE A 207 7.50 -5.28 -14.94
CA ILE A 207 7.88 -5.31 -13.51
C ILE A 207 9.24 -5.98 -13.31
N VAL A 208 9.49 -7.11 -13.98
CA VAL A 208 10.74 -7.85 -13.81
C VAL A 208 11.94 -7.00 -14.23
N GLU A 209 11.84 -6.36 -15.39
CA GLU A 209 12.86 -5.47 -15.96
C GLU A 209 13.04 -4.20 -15.12
N GLY A 210 11.93 -3.62 -14.65
CA GLY A 210 11.92 -2.45 -13.78
C GLY A 210 12.61 -2.72 -12.43
N LEU A 211 12.28 -3.84 -11.78
CA LEU A 211 12.94 -4.26 -10.54
C LEU A 211 14.44 -4.50 -10.75
N GLU A 212 14.85 -5.13 -11.86
CA GLU A 212 16.26 -5.31 -12.21
C GLU A 212 16.98 -3.99 -12.46
N ALA A 213 16.27 -2.98 -13.00
CA ALA A 213 16.81 -1.65 -13.17
C ALA A 213 17.04 -0.93 -11.84
N LEU A 214 16.03 -0.95 -10.97
CA LEU A 214 16.05 -0.28 -9.67
C LEU A 214 17.04 -0.93 -8.71
N ALA A 215 17.15 -2.26 -8.69
CA ALA A 215 18.06 -3.00 -7.81
C ALA A 215 19.54 -2.62 -7.97
N ARG A 216 19.93 -1.96 -9.07
CA ARG A 216 21.30 -1.46 -9.27
C ARG A 216 21.61 -0.21 -8.44
N SER A 217 20.60 0.52 -8.00
CA SER A 217 20.75 1.85 -7.40
C SER A 217 20.12 1.98 -6.01
N VAL A 218 19.10 1.17 -5.70
CA VAL A 218 18.30 1.27 -4.48
C VAL A 218 17.95 -0.11 -3.93
N ALA A 219 17.70 -0.19 -2.62
CA ALA A 219 17.14 -1.39 -2.00
C ALA A 219 15.65 -1.53 -2.34
N LEU A 220 15.18 -2.77 -2.46
CA LEU A 220 13.79 -3.07 -2.83
C LEU A 220 13.07 -3.72 -1.65
N GLY A 221 11.85 -3.25 -1.37
CA GLY A 221 10.97 -3.85 -0.37
C GLY A 221 9.52 -3.99 -0.85
N VAL A 222 8.72 -4.71 -0.07
CA VAL A 222 7.27 -4.82 -0.24
C VAL A 222 6.58 -4.43 1.06
N PHE A 223 5.52 -3.65 0.95
CA PHE A 223 4.53 -3.45 2.01
C PHE A 223 3.13 -3.51 1.41
N THR A 224 2.28 -4.39 1.95
CA THR A 224 0.92 -4.62 1.45
C THR A 224 -0.09 -4.77 2.59
N ASN A 225 -1.37 -4.52 2.29
CA ASN A 225 -2.48 -4.84 3.20
C ASN A 225 -2.79 -6.35 3.25
N ALA A 226 -2.21 -7.17 2.37
CA ALA A 226 -2.27 -8.62 2.50
C ALA A 226 -1.47 -9.11 3.73
N ASP A 227 -1.82 -10.29 4.24
CA ASP A 227 -1.01 -10.95 5.26
C ASP A 227 0.21 -11.69 4.65
N LEU A 228 1.18 -12.08 5.48
CA LEU A 228 2.35 -12.81 5.03
C LEU A 228 2.03 -14.16 4.36
N GLY A 229 0.89 -14.79 4.69
CA GLY A 229 0.43 -16.02 4.04
C GLY A 229 0.09 -15.80 2.56
N ASN A 230 -0.62 -14.71 2.27
CA ASN A 230 -0.88 -14.26 0.90
C ASN A 230 0.39 -13.89 0.17
N VAL A 231 1.26 -13.10 0.82
CA VAL A 231 2.52 -12.66 0.21
C VAL A 231 3.38 -13.85 -0.20
N ASP A 232 3.51 -14.85 0.68
CA ASP A 232 4.28 -16.07 0.38
C ASP A 232 3.72 -16.80 -0.84
N VAL A 233 2.40 -17.03 -0.89
CA VAL A 233 1.76 -17.73 -2.01
C VAL A 233 1.91 -16.95 -3.32
N LEU A 234 1.58 -15.67 -3.30
CA LEU A 234 1.45 -14.85 -4.51
C LEU A 234 2.82 -14.49 -5.09
N LEU A 235 3.75 -13.97 -4.28
CA LEU A 235 5.06 -13.56 -4.78
C LEU A 235 5.95 -14.76 -5.14
N ARG A 236 5.82 -15.92 -4.46
CA ARG A 236 6.53 -17.14 -4.91
C ARG A 236 5.99 -17.64 -6.23
N THR A 237 4.66 -17.69 -6.39
CA THR A 237 4.03 -18.12 -7.65
C THR A 237 4.43 -17.20 -8.81
N ALA A 238 4.53 -15.89 -8.56
CA ALA A 238 4.99 -14.91 -9.53
C ALA A 238 6.52 -14.92 -9.76
N GLY A 239 7.30 -15.65 -8.96
CA GLY A 239 8.76 -15.68 -9.04
C GLY A 239 9.45 -14.38 -8.60
N LEU A 240 8.80 -13.58 -7.76
CA LEU A 240 9.27 -12.27 -7.32
C LEU A 240 9.77 -12.23 -5.87
N LEU A 241 9.40 -13.17 -5.01
CA LEU A 241 9.65 -13.05 -3.57
C LEU A 241 11.13 -12.80 -3.23
N ASP A 242 12.05 -13.50 -3.90
CA ASP A 242 13.50 -13.40 -3.64
C ASP A 242 14.14 -12.10 -4.18
N ARG A 243 13.36 -11.20 -4.80
CA ARG A 243 13.83 -9.90 -5.31
C ARG A 243 13.86 -8.81 -4.25
N PHE A 244 13.23 -9.03 -3.10
CA PHE A 244 13.03 -8.00 -2.07
C PHE A 244 13.85 -8.28 -0.81
N ALA A 245 14.52 -7.25 -0.30
CA ALA A 245 15.31 -7.34 0.93
C ALA A 245 14.43 -7.20 2.19
N ALA A 246 13.25 -6.60 2.06
CA ALA A 246 12.24 -6.51 3.10
C ALA A 246 10.86 -6.79 2.53
N VAL A 247 10.06 -7.53 3.27
CA VAL A 247 8.65 -7.81 2.95
C VAL A 247 7.88 -7.60 4.24
N VAL A 248 6.79 -6.82 4.17
CA VAL A 248 5.92 -6.51 5.31
C VAL A 248 4.47 -6.78 4.92
N GLY A 249 3.79 -7.63 5.69
CA GLY A 249 2.34 -7.85 5.60
C GLY A 249 1.59 -7.04 6.66
N ALA A 250 0.29 -6.82 6.45
CA ALA A 250 -0.54 -6.08 7.41
C ALA A 250 -0.70 -6.79 8.76
N ASP A 251 -0.58 -8.12 8.80
CA ASP A 251 -0.63 -8.91 10.03
C ASP A 251 0.51 -8.58 11.00
N GLU A 252 1.63 -8.06 10.49
CA GLU A 252 2.79 -7.67 11.31
C GLU A 252 2.62 -6.30 12.01
N VAL A 253 1.67 -5.48 11.55
CA VAL A 253 1.44 -4.11 12.04
C VAL A 253 -0.01 -3.86 12.44
N ALA A 254 -0.83 -4.91 12.56
CA ALA A 254 -2.22 -4.78 12.94
C ALA A 254 -2.37 -4.14 14.35
N PRO A 255 -3.34 -3.23 14.55
CA PRO A 255 -4.36 -2.80 13.60
C PRO A 255 -3.95 -1.63 12.69
N ASP A 256 -2.73 -1.14 12.81
CA ASP A 256 -2.20 0.06 12.14
C ASP A 256 -1.59 -0.25 10.76
N PHE A 257 -2.34 -0.96 9.92
CA PHE A 257 -2.01 -1.17 8.50
C PHE A 257 -2.48 0.01 7.63
N LYS A 258 -2.33 -0.05 6.29
CA LYS A 258 -2.67 1.09 5.41
C LYS A 258 -4.10 1.58 5.67
N PRO A 259 -4.32 2.90 5.74
CA PRO A 259 -3.42 3.97 5.35
C PRO A 259 -2.45 4.45 6.46
N ALA A 260 -2.29 3.74 7.58
CA ALA A 260 -1.26 4.10 8.57
C ALA A 260 0.16 3.87 8.03
N ALA A 261 1.13 4.59 8.60
CA ALA A 261 2.51 4.59 8.12
C ALA A 261 3.32 3.39 8.62
N ASP A 262 2.84 2.68 9.65
CA ASP A 262 3.60 1.72 10.45
C ASP A 262 4.24 0.62 9.61
N GLY A 263 3.50 0.04 8.66
CA GLY A 263 4.04 -0.99 7.76
C GLY A 263 5.14 -0.48 6.82
N LEU A 264 5.00 0.74 6.29
CA LEU A 264 6.03 1.36 5.46
C LEU A 264 7.27 1.75 6.29
N LEU A 265 7.07 2.24 7.51
CA LEU A 265 8.16 2.55 8.44
C LEU A 265 8.92 1.27 8.86
N LEU A 266 8.19 0.17 9.11
CA LEU A 266 8.79 -1.13 9.37
C LEU A 266 9.58 -1.66 8.16
N ALA A 267 9.09 -1.46 6.93
CA ALA A 267 9.83 -1.80 5.73
C ALA A 267 11.13 -0.97 5.63
N CYS A 268 11.05 0.34 5.88
CA CYS A 268 12.22 1.23 5.91
C CYS A 268 13.26 0.80 6.97
N GLU A 269 12.79 0.43 8.17
CA GLU A 269 13.65 -0.09 9.24
C GLU A 269 14.41 -1.35 8.79
N ARG A 270 13.69 -2.33 8.20
CA ARG A 270 14.28 -3.58 7.70
C ARG A 270 15.30 -3.35 6.57
N LEU A 271 15.07 -2.31 5.76
CA LEU A 271 15.98 -1.91 4.69
C LEU A 271 17.15 -1.03 5.19
N GLY A 272 17.10 -0.54 6.43
CA GLY A 272 18.11 0.35 6.99
C GLY A 272 18.14 1.74 6.34
N VAL A 273 16.98 2.25 5.91
CA VAL A 273 16.83 3.53 5.21
C VAL A 273 15.83 4.44 5.92
N GLU A 274 15.95 5.75 5.72
CA GLU A 274 14.96 6.71 6.19
C GLU A 274 13.76 6.78 5.22
N ALA A 275 12.55 6.98 5.76
CA ALA A 275 11.35 7.13 4.94
C ALA A 275 11.45 8.29 3.93
N ALA A 276 12.06 9.42 4.34
CA ALA A 276 12.34 10.57 3.45
C ALA A 276 13.26 10.27 2.26
N ARG A 277 13.91 9.09 2.24
CA ARG A 277 14.77 8.60 1.16
C ARG A 277 14.18 7.36 0.48
N THR A 278 12.88 7.14 0.65
CA THR A 278 12.16 5.99 0.15
C THR A 278 11.02 6.47 -0.75
N ALA A 279 10.83 5.79 -1.88
CA ALA A 279 9.61 5.91 -2.66
C ALA A 279 8.69 4.74 -2.33
N TYR A 280 7.41 5.01 -2.14
CA TYR A 280 6.38 3.99 -2.01
C TYR A 280 5.49 4.01 -3.25
N ILE A 281 5.46 2.88 -3.96
CA ILE A 281 4.72 2.72 -5.22
C ILE A 281 3.48 1.88 -4.94
N GLY A 282 2.31 2.40 -5.33
CA GLY A 282 1.03 1.71 -5.16
C GLY A 282 -0.03 2.17 -6.17
N ASP A 283 -1.12 1.42 -6.30
CA ASP A 283 -2.22 1.70 -7.22
C ASP A 283 -3.53 2.08 -6.53
N GLU A 284 -3.57 2.12 -5.20
CA GLU A 284 -4.74 2.58 -4.45
C GLU A 284 -4.46 3.91 -3.73
N PRO A 285 -5.47 4.81 -3.57
CA PRO A 285 -5.28 6.06 -2.83
C PRO A 285 -4.72 5.91 -1.41
N GLN A 286 -4.99 4.78 -0.73
CA GLN A 286 -4.41 4.48 0.58
C GLN A 286 -2.89 4.32 0.54
N ASP A 287 -2.30 3.93 -0.59
CA ASP A 287 -0.85 3.85 -0.75
C ASP A 287 -0.22 5.24 -0.73
N GLY A 288 -0.82 6.18 -1.44
CA GLY A 288 -0.39 7.59 -1.44
C GLY A 288 -0.49 8.20 -0.04
N GLU A 289 -1.63 7.97 0.64
CA GLU A 289 -1.82 8.44 2.02
C GLU A 289 -0.80 7.82 3.00
N THR A 290 -0.51 6.53 2.86
CA THR A 290 0.53 5.81 3.63
C THR A 290 1.89 6.45 3.42
N ALA A 291 2.28 6.70 2.16
CA ALA A 291 3.55 7.31 1.81
C ALA A 291 3.70 8.69 2.45
N HIS A 292 2.68 9.54 2.33
CA HIS A 292 2.68 10.88 2.92
C HIS A 292 2.78 10.85 4.44
N ARG A 293 2.03 9.95 5.11
CA ARG A 293 2.09 9.79 6.57
C ARG A 293 3.46 9.30 7.05
N ALA A 294 4.15 8.49 6.25
CA ALA A 294 5.53 8.07 6.52
C ALA A 294 6.58 9.15 6.18
N GLY A 295 6.21 10.18 5.41
CA GLY A 295 7.14 11.16 4.85
C GLY A 295 7.97 10.61 3.68
N ALA A 296 7.48 9.58 2.99
CA ALA A 296 8.06 9.00 1.79
C ALA A 296 7.50 9.67 0.51
N LEU A 297 8.19 9.48 -0.62
CA LEU A 297 7.69 9.91 -1.92
C LEU A 297 6.55 8.98 -2.37
N ALA A 298 5.36 9.52 -2.62
CA ALA A 298 4.19 8.79 -3.09
C ALA A 298 4.21 8.67 -4.62
N VAL A 299 4.23 7.43 -5.14
CA VAL A 299 4.29 7.16 -6.58
C VAL A 299 3.10 6.32 -7.02
N ALA A 300 2.27 6.87 -7.91
CA ALA A 300 1.13 6.16 -8.48
C ALA A 300 1.57 5.14 -9.56
N ALA A 301 1.15 3.89 -9.41
CA ALA A 301 1.26 2.83 -10.41
C ALA A 301 0.03 2.82 -11.33
N ARG A 302 0.04 3.56 -12.44
CA ARG A 302 -1.15 3.74 -13.31
C ARG A 302 -1.53 2.51 -14.13
N TRP A 303 -0.81 1.40 -13.99
CA TRP A 303 -1.12 0.12 -14.61
C TRP A 303 -1.98 -0.82 -13.74
N GLY A 304 -2.25 -0.44 -12.49
CA GLY A 304 -2.99 -1.25 -11.51
C GLY A 304 -4.51 -1.24 -11.63
N HIS A 305 -5.20 -1.81 -10.64
CA HIS A 305 -6.63 -2.15 -10.72
C HIS A 305 -7.57 -0.95 -10.56
N LEU A 306 -7.17 0.08 -9.81
CA LEU A 306 -8.07 1.14 -9.33
C LEU A 306 -7.58 2.57 -9.63
N MET A 307 -6.68 2.73 -10.61
CA MET A 307 -6.06 4.01 -10.92
C MET A 307 -6.85 4.90 -11.90
N ASP A 308 -7.96 5.45 -11.43
CA ASP A 308 -8.62 6.59 -12.09
C ASP A 308 -8.21 7.95 -11.49
N ASP A 309 -7.87 7.97 -10.20
CA ASP A 309 -7.48 9.17 -9.45
C ASP A 309 -6.09 9.02 -8.83
N VAL A 310 -5.17 9.90 -9.24
CA VAL A 310 -3.78 9.96 -8.74
C VAL A 310 -3.56 11.14 -7.76
N SER A 311 -4.63 11.81 -7.31
CA SER A 311 -4.53 13.00 -6.45
C SER A 311 -3.89 12.74 -5.09
N ALA A 312 -3.88 11.50 -4.63
CA ALA A 312 -3.21 11.07 -3.40
C ALA A 312 -1.67 10.90 -3.55
N PHE A 313 -1.11 11.12 -4.75
CA PHE A 313 0.29 10.83 -5.05
C PHE A 313 1.06 12.07 -5.52
N ASP A 314 2.39 12.07 -5.34
CA ASP A 314 3.26 13.17 -5.72
C ASP A 314 3.63 13.10 -7.21
N VAL A 315 3.84 11.88 -7.69
CA VAL A 315 4.20 11.57 -9.08
C VAL A 315 3.50 10.30 -9.54
N ALA A 316 3.46 10.06 -10.84
CA ALA A 316 2.86 8.87 -11.41
C ALA A 316 3.76 8.26 -12.48
N ALA A 317 3.72 6.94 -12.57
CA ALA A 317 4.36 6.18 -13.63
C ALA A 317 3.29 5.43 -14.43
N ASP A 318 3.31 5.58 -15.76
CA ASP A 318 2.38 4.89 -16.67
C ASP A 318 2.77 3.42 -16.89
N ARG A 319 4.06 3.09 -16.78
CA ARG A 319 4.58 1.74 -16.94
C ARG A 319 5.69 1.46 -15.92
N PRO A 320 5.87 0.20 -15.49
CA PRO A 320 6.95 -0.17 -14.58
C PRO A 320 8.37 0.19 -15.08
N ALA A 321 8.58 0.12 -16.40
CA ALA A 321 9.86 0.46 -17.03
C ALA A 321 10.23 1.94 -16.90
N ASP A 322 9.26 2.82 -16.63
CA ASP A 322 9.47 4.26 -16.50
C ASP A 322 9.92 4.66 -15.08
N LEU A 323 9.89 3.72 -14.12
CA LEU A 323 10.22 3.97 -12.72
C LEU A 323 11.63 4.54 -12.50
N PRO A 324 12.71 4.04 -13.14
CA PRO A 324 14.04 4.64 -12.95
C PRO A 324 14.09 6.13 -13.33
N ASP A 325 13.43 6.50 -14.42
CA ASP A 325 13.39 7.88 -14.92
C ASP A 325 12.52 8.76 -14.01
N VAL A 326 11.32 8.30 -13.66
CA VAL A 326 10.38 9.01 -12.76
C VAL A 326 11.00 9.26 -11.38
N LEU A 327 11.81 8.32 -10.91
CA LEU A 327 12.48 8.41 -9.61
C LEU A 327 13.83 9.17 -9.66
N GLY A 328 14.27 9.63 -10.85
CA GLY A 328 15.55 10.32 -11.02
C GLY A 328 16.76 9.43 -10.69
N LEU A 329 16.70 8.15 -11.02
CA LEU A 329 17.72 7.13 -10.73
C LEU A 329 18.60 6.78 -11.94
N THR A 330 18.40 7.43 -13.07
CA THR A 330 19.21 7.33 -14.31
C THR A 330 20.29 8.37 -14.43
#